data_AF-C4WW92-F1
#
_entry.id   AF-C4WW92-F1
#
_cell.length_a   1.000
_cell.length_b   1.000
_cell.length_c   1.000
_cell.angle_alpha   90.00
_cell.angle_beta   90.00
_cell.angle_gamma   90.00
#
_symmetry.space_group_name_H-M   'P 1'
#
loop_
_entity.id
_entity.type
_entity.pdbx_description
1 polymer ?
#
loop_
_entity_poly.entity_id
_entity_poly.type
_entity_poly.pdbx_seq_one_letter_code
_entity_poly.pdbx_strand_id
1 'polypeptide(L)'
;MCLNIIKVGIYLQNWSHVINYIIKAESTPDYVENPELLTSYSSKLKCMTGLAKLAGRKYKLAAQNFLKTNLDYWDSCDVMTPNDIAIYGGLCALATFNRSELQNNVICNNSFKLFLELEPEVRDAIFKFYESKYEVCLTILNKIKPILLLDMYIGSHINQLYSNIRSKAMIQYFCPYDSADLRKMALCFNTPLPDLENELMQLILDGHIKARIDSIIKSFMLSIQIKE
;
A
#
# COMPACT_ATOMS: atom_id res chain seq x y z
N MET A 1 -16.67 -26.18 -2.88
CA MET A 1 -17.95 -25.44 -2.99
C MET A 1 -17.79 -23.94 -2.65
N CYS A 2 -17.24 -23.58 -1.48
CA CYS A 2 -17.12 -22.18 -1.04
C CYS A 2 -16.34 -21.27 -1.99
N LEU A 3 -15.27 -21.75 -2.64
CA LEU A 3 -14.47 -20.96 -3.60
C LEU A 3 -15.28 -20.49 -4.81
N ASN A 4 -16.16 -21.35 -5.35
CA ASN A 4 -17.00 -20.99 -6.49
C ASN A 4 -18.04 -19.93 -6.11
N ILE A 5 -18.60 -20.03 -4.90
CA ILE A 5 -19.53 -19.02 -4.36
C ILE A 5 -18.81 -17.69 -4.16
N ILE A 6 -17.58 -17.72 -3.62
CA ILE A 6 -16.75 -16.53 -3.49
C ILE A 6 -16.48 -15.89 -4.85
N LYS A 7 -16.12 -16.70 -5.87
CA LYS A 7 -15.87 -16.23 -7.23
C LYS A 7 -17.09 -15.51 -7.82
N VAL A 8 -18.28 -16.09 -7.71
CA VAL A 8 -19.54 -15.46 -8.13
C VAL A 8 -19.80 -14.18 -7.31
N GLY A 9 -19.53 -14.20 -6.00
CA GLY A 9 -19.67 -13.02 -5.14
C GLY A 9 -18.76 -11.86 -5.54
N ILE A 10 -17.53 -12.14 -6.01
CA ILE A 10 -16.59 -11.15 -6.52
C ILE A 10 -17.12 -10.53 -7.82
N TYR A 11 -17.62 -11.35 -8.76
CA TYR A 11 -18.20 -10.85 -10.01
C TYR A 11 -19.46 -10.00 -9.79
N LEU A 12 -20.26 -10.33 -8.77
CA LEU A 12 -21.42 -9.54 -8.35
C LEU A 12 -21.06 -8.34 -7.47
N GLN A 13 -19.76 -8.12 -7.17
CA GLN A 13 -19.25 -7.07 -6.29
C GLN A 13 -19.86 -7.08 -4.86
N ASN A 14 -20.34 -8.25 -4.40
CA ASN A 14 -20.90 -8.40 -3.05
C ASN A 14 -19.81 -8.82 -2.05
N TRP A 15 -19.02 -7.84 -1.62
CA TRP A 15 -17.83 -8.06 -0.79
C TRP A 15 -18.13 -8.54 0.64
N SER A 16 -19.30 -8.20 1.19
CA SER A 16 -19.71 -8.68 2.52
C SER A 16 -19.99 -10.18 2.50
N HIS A 17 -20.65 -10.66 1.45
CA HIS A 17 -20.89 -12.07 1.20
C HIS A 17 -19.56 -12.82 1.04
N VAL A 18 -18.65 -12.30 0.23
CA VAL A 18 -17.30 -12.87 0.04
C VAL A 18 -16.59 -13.08 1.37
N ILE A 19 -16.54 -12.06 2.24
CA ILE A 19 -15.87 -12.16 3.54
C ILE A 19 -16.52 -13.23 4.43
N ASN A 20 -17.85 -13.29 4.47
CA ASN A 20 -18.56 -14.28 5.30
C ASN A 20 -18.29 -15.73 4.85
N TYR A 21 -18.24 -15.97 3.53
CA TYR A 21 -17.95 -17.30 3.00
C TYR A 21 -16.47 -17.68 3.13
N ILE A 22 -15.56 -16.70 3.12
CA ILE A 22 -14.15 -16.95 3.44
C ILE A 22 -14.02 -17.40 4.90
N ILE A 23 -14.66 -16.70 5.84
CA ILE A 23 -14.64 -17.10 7.26
C ILE A 23 -15.18 -18.52 7.44
N LYS A 24 -16.29 -18.85 6.75
CA LYS A 24 -16.84 -20.22 6.75
C LYS A 24 -15.87 -21.25 6.15
N ALA A 25 -15.18 -20.90 5.07
CA ALA A 25 -14.19 -21.77 4.45
C ALA A 25 -12.99 -22.03 5.37
N GLU A 26 -12.52 -21.01 6.08
CA GLU A 26 -11.44 -21.13 7.07
C GLU A 26 -11.86 -21.95 8.30
N SER A 27 -13.14 -21.96 8.67
CA SER A 27 -13.65 -22.73 9.81
C SER A 27 -14.04 -24.19 9.51
N THR A 28 -13.95 -24.62 8.24
CA THR A 28 -14.42 -25.98 7.84
C THR A 28 -13.34 -27.03 8.15
N PRO A 29 -13.67 -28.18 8.78
CA PRO A 29 -12.70 -29.18 9.21
C PRO A 29 -11.97 -29.91 8.07
N ASP A 30 -12.51 -29.96 6.84
CA ASP A 30 -11.82 -30.47 5.64
C ASP A 30 -10.49 -29.72 5.34
N TYR A 31 -10.35 -28.52 5.89
CA TYR A 31 -9.11 -27.74 5.85
C TYR A 31 -7.98 -28.44 6.61
N VAL A 32 -8.28 -29.19 7.68
CA VAL A 32 -7.31 -29.76 8.63
C VAL A 32 -6.61 -31.03 8.11
N GLU A 33 -7.18 -31.72 7.11
CA GLU A 33 -6.78 -33.09 6.76
C GLU A 33 -5.62 -33.19 5.74
N ASN A 34 -5.27 -32.13 4.99
CA ASN A 34 -4.19 -32.15 3.98
C ASN A 34 -3.29 -30.89 4.00
N PRO A 35 -2.03 -30.97 4.48
CA PRO A 35 -1.15 -29.81 4.71
C PRO A 35 -0.74 -29.02 3.45
N GLU A 36 -0.49 -29.70 2.34
CA GLU A 36 -0.03 -29.07 1.08
C GLU A 36 -1.17 -28.32 0.38
N LEU A 37 -2.35 -28.95 0.29
CA LEU A 37 -3.56 -28.32 -0.25
C LEU A 37 -4.00 -27.15 0.63
N LEU A 38 -3.90 -27.27 1.96
CA LEU A 38 -4.20 -26.19 2.91
C LEU A 38 -3.39 -24.93 2.62
N THR A 39 -2.11 -25.05 2.26
CA THR A 39 -1.25 -23.89 2.01
C THR A 39 -1.62 -23.16 0.72
N SER A 40 -1.99 -23.90 -0.33
CA SER A 40 -2.53 -23.35 -1.58
C SER A 40 -3.89 -22.66 -1.36
N TYR A 41 -4.83 -23.35 -0.72
CA TYR A 41 -6.17 -22.81 -0.45
C TYR A 41 -6.13 -21.60 0.50
N SER A 42 -5.27 -21.64 1.52
CA SER A 42 -5.00 -20.51 2.42
C SER A 42 -4.59 -19.28 1.63
N SER A 43 -3.60 -19.41 0.73
CA SER A 43 -3.08 -18.29 -0.06
C SER A 43 -4.16 -17.67 -0.95
N LYS A 44 -5.00 -18.50 -1.58
CA LYS A 44 -6.14 -18.01 -2.39
C LYS A 44 -7.19 -17.29 -1.55
N LEU A 45 -7.55 -17.84 -0.40
CA LEU A 45 -8.50 -17.23 0.52
C LEU A 45 -7.98 -15.90 1.07
N LYS A 46 -6.68 -15.82 1.42
CA LYS A 46 -6.04 -14.56 1.83
C LYS A 46 -6.01 -13.53 0.70
N CYS A 47 -5.74 -13.94 -0.55
CA CYS A 47 -5.82 -13.05 -1.70
C CYS A 47 -7.24 -12.49 -1.90
N MET A 48 -8.26 -13.36 -1.90
CA MET A 48 -9.66 -12.94 -2.04
C MET A 48 -10.11 -12.05 -0.88
N THR A 49 -9.60 -12.31 0.33
CA THR A 49 -9.80 -11.43 1.49
C THR A 49 -9.17 -10.07 1.26
N GLY A 50 -7.92 -10.03 0.78
CA GLY A 50 -7.20 -8.80 0.45
C GLY A 50 -7.98 -7.95 -0.55
N LEU A 51 -8.49 -8.58 -1.62
CA LEU A 51 -9.31 -7.93 -2.63
C LEU A 51 -10.62 -7.36 -2.04
N ALA A 52 -11.32 -8.13 -1.21
CA ALA A 52 -12.53 -7.65 -0.55
C ALA A 52 -12.26 -6.47 0.41
N LYS A 53 -11.11 -6.46 1.10
CA LYS A 53 -10.70 -5.32 1.95
C LYS A 53 -10.27 -4.12 1.12
N LEU A 54 -9.66 -4.32 -0.04
CA LEU A 54 -9.31 -3.28 -1.01
C LEU A 54 -10.58 -2.55 -1.48
N ALA A 55 -11.58 -3.29 -1.92
CA ALA A 55 -12.87 -2.74 -2.34
C ALA A 55 -13.55 -1.94 -1.21
N GLY A 56 -13.40 -2.39 0.03
CA GLY A 56 -13.84 -1.68 1.23
C GLY A 56 -12.96 -0.48 1.65
N ARG A 57 -11.98 -0.06 0.84
CA ARG A 57 -10.98 1.00 1.10
C ARG A 57 -10.15 0.80 2.38
N LYS A 58 -10.08 -0.44 2.88
CA LYS A 58 -9.30 -0.81 4.08
C LYS A 58 -7.91 -1.28 3.65
N TYR A 59 -7.11 -0.35 3.14
CA TYR A 59 -5.81 -0.63 2.51
C TYR A 59 -4.80 -1.33 3.44
N LYS A 60 -4.76 -0.98 4.74
CA LYS A 60 -3.83 -1.61 5.70
C LYS A 60 -4.10 -3.10 5.88
N LEU A 61 -5.37 -3.46 6.02
CA LEU A 61 -5.79 -4.86 6.16
C LEU A 61 -5.64 -5.61 4.83
N ALA A 62 -5.86 -4.94 3.69
CA ALA A 62 -5.64 -5.53 2.38
C ALA A 62 -4.16 -5.92 2.20
N ALA A 63 -3.24 -5.00 2.47
CA ALA A 63 -1.79 -5.25 2.40
C ALA A 63 -1.38 -6.43 3.29
N GLN A 64 -1.83 -6.46 4.55
CA GLN A 64 -1.49 -7.56 5.47
C GLN A 64 -1.95 -8.94 4.98
N ASN A 65 -3.05 -9.02 4.24
CA ASN A 65 -3.52 -10.29 3.68
C ASN A 65 -2.76 -10.66 2.40
N PHE A 66 -2.47 -9.70 1.53
CA PHE A 66 -1.66 -9.92 0.33
C PHE A 66 -0.22 -10.35 0.68
N LEU A 67 0.38 -9.80 1.74
CA LEU A 67 1.74 -10.17 2.15
C LEU A 67 1.86 -11.58 2.75
N LYS A 68 0.72 -12.20 3.11
CA LYS A 68 0.66 -13.56 3.67
C LYS A 68 0.47 -14.64 2.61
N THR A 69 0.31 -14.28 1.34
CA THR A 69 0.14 -15.25 0.26
C THR A 69 1.48 -15.84 -0.16
N ASN A 70 1.50 -17.12 -0.56
CA ASN A 70 2.69 -17.75 -1.15
C ASN A 70 2.53 -17.95 -2.67
N LEU A 71 3.62 -17.79 -3.41
CA LEU A 71 3.68 -17.84 -4.87
C LEU A 71 3.73 -19.28 -5.41
N ASP A 72 4.30 -20.22 -4.65
CA ASP A 72 4.57 -21.61 -5.08
C ASP A 72 3.31 -22.38 -5.55
N TYR A 73 2.11 -21.91 -5.20
CA TYR A 73 0.84 -22.60 -5.45
C TYR A 73 -0.13 -21.80 -6.33
N TRP A 74 0.36 -20.87 -7.15
CA TRP A 74 -0.48 -19.89 -7.86
C TRP A 74 -1.16 -20.41 -9.13
N ASP A 75 -0.84 -21.61 -9.62
CA ASP A 75 -1.28 -22.18 -10.92
C ASP A 75 -2.80 -22.32 -11.16
N SER A 76 -3.66 -21.91 -10.23
CA SER A 76 -5.12 -22.06 -10.35
C SER A 76 -5.94 -20.97 -9.65
N CYS A 77 -5.44 -19.73 -9.63
CA CYS A 77 -6.24 -18.57 -9.18
C CYS A 77 -6.85 -17.83 -10.38
N ASP A 78 -8.12 -18.11 -10.70
CA ASP A 78 -8.81 -17.47 -11.83
C ASP A 78 -9.16 -15.99 -11.61
N VAL A 79 -9.03 -15.49 -10.39
CA VAL A 79 -9.52 -14.14 -10.00
C VAL A 79 -8.45 -13.07 -10.23
N MET A 80 -7.18 -13.40 -10.03
CA MET A 80 -6.11 -12.42 -9.99
C MET A 80 -4.77 -13.07 -10.37
N THR A 81 -3.90 -12.31 -11.03
CA THR A 81 -2.56 -12.79 -11.41
C THR A 81 -1.56 -12.54 -10.28
N PRO A 82 -0.40 -13.23 -10.24
CA PRO A 82 0.58 -13.01 -9.19
C PRO A 82 1.22 -11.61 -9.31
N ASN A 83 1.30 -11.05 -10.52
CA ASN A 83 1.73 -9.68 -10.77
C ASN A 83 0.79 -8.67 -10.09
N ASP A 84 -0.53 -8.88 -10.20
CA ASP A 84 -1.53 -8.01 -9.54
C ASP A 84 -1.38 -8.04 -8.02
N ILE A 85 -1.02 -9.20 -7.42
CA ILE A 85 -0.75 -9.28 -5.97
C ILE A 85 0.44 -8.41 -5.60
N ALA A 86 1.51 -8.47 -6.39
CA ALA A 86 2.71 -7.67 -6.16
C ALA A 86 2.37 -6.17 -6.18
N ILE A 87 1.58 -5.74 -7.17
CA ILE A 87 1.13 -4.36 -7.33
C ILE A 87 0.21 -3.95 -6.19
N TYR A 88 -0.87 -4.70 -5.93
CA TYR A 88 -1.89 -4.32 -4.95
C TYR A 88 -1.33 -4.37 -3.54
N GLY A 89 -0.61 -5.44 -3.20
CA GLY A 89 0.09 -5.60 -1.93
C GLY A 89 1.14 -4.53 -1.73
N GLY A 90 1.98 -4.27 -2.74
CA GLY A 90 3.04 -3.27 -2.70
C GLY A 90 2.52 -1.85 -2.51
N LEU A 91 1.55 -1.41 -3.32
CA LEU A 91 0.96 -0.07 -3.23
C LEU A 91 0.18 0.13 -1.93
N CYS A 92 -0.60 -0.86 -1.49
CA CYS A 92 -1.34 -0.76 -0.24
C CYS A 92 -0.40 -0.72 0.97
N ALA A 93 0.67 -1.51 0.96
CA ALA A 93 1.70 -1.47 2.00
C ALA A 93 2.43 -0.12 1.99
N LEU A 94 2.85 0.36 0.82
CA LEU A 94 3.53 1.66 0.68
C LEU A 94 2.67 2.82 1.20
N ALA A 95 1.38 2.81 0.91
CA ALA A 95 0.45 3.83 1.39
C ALA A 95 0.22 3.77 2.92
N THR A 96 0.19 2.58 3.53
CA THR A 96 -0.33 2.43 4.92
C THR A 96 0.69 2.05 5.99
N PHE A 97 1.78 1.36 5.65
CA PHE A 97 2.68 0.78 6.65
C PHE A 97 3.75 1.74 7.17
N ASN A 98 4.00 1.73 8.47
CA ASN A 98 5.11 2.52 9.02
C ASN A 98 6.47 1.99 8.54
N ARG A 99 7.54 2.78 8.68
CA ARG A 99 8.89 2.40 8.23
C ARG A 99 9.33 1.01 8.74
N SER A 100 9.08 0.71 10.01
CA SER A 100 9.38 -0.60 10.61
C SER A 100 8.48 -1.73 10.08
N GLU A 101 7.19 -1.45 9.86
CA GLU A 101 6.26 -2.43 9.29
C GLU A 101 6.63 -2.77 7.84
N LEU A 102 7.07 -1.77 7.07
CA LEU A 102 7.50 -1.94 5.68
C LEU A 102 8.79 -2.75 5.58
N GLN A 103 9.75 -2.51 6.50
CA GLN A 103 10.95 -3.34 6.59
C GLN A 103 10.61 -4.80 6.93
N ASN A 104 9.87 -5.02 8.02
CA ASN A 104 9.64 -6.37 8.54
C ASN A 104 8.70 -7.19 7.66
N ASN A 105 7.62 -6.58 7.15
CA ASN A 105 6.55 -7.32 6.47
C ASN A 105 6.72 -7.38 4.95
N VAL A 106 7.50 -6.48 4.35
CA VAL A 106 7.67 -6.39 2.89
C VAL A 106 9.11 -6.72 2.49
N ILE A 107 10.10 -6.00 3.03
CA ILE A 107 11.51 -6.14 2.60
C ILE A 107 12.12 -7.45 3.12
N CYS A 108 11.88 -7.79 4.39
CA CYS A 108 12.42 -9.00 5.01
C CYS A 108 11.56 -10.26 4.75
N ASN A 109 10.42 -10.13 4.08
CA ASN A 109 9.50 -11.23 3.83
C ASN A 109 9.88 -11.99 2.56
N ASN A 110 10.47 -13.18 2.72
CA ASN A 110 10.93 -14.02 1.60
C ASN A 110 9.79 -14.43 0.65
N SER A 111 8.60 -14.71 1.18
CA SER A 111 7.45 -15.11 0.37
C SER A 111 6.99 -13.97 -0.52
N PHE A 112 6.90 -12.75 0.02
CA PHE A 112 6.47 -11.59 -0.77
C PHE A 112 7.55 -11.08 -1.73
N LYS A 113 8.84 -11.32 -1.42
CA LYS A 113 9.96 -10.96 -2.29
C LYS A 113 9.86 -11.61 -3.67
N LEU A 114 9.39 -12.87 -3.74
CA LEU A 114 9.16 -13.57 -5.01
C LEU A 114 8.12 -12.85 -5.89
N PHE A 115 7.05 -12.31 -5.29
CA PHE A 115 6.07 -11.50 -6.03
C PHE A 115 6.67 -10.18 -6.51
N LEU A 116 7.50 -9.52 -5.68
CA LEU A 116 8.17 -8.27 -6.05
C LEU A 116 9.22 -8.44 -7.17
N GLU A 117 9.72 -9.65 -7.39
CA GLU A 117 10.62 -9.94 -8.53
C GLU A 117 9.87 -9.94 -9.86
N LEU A 118 8.56 -10.23 -9.87
CA LEU A 118 7.72 -10.14 -11.07
C LEU A 118 7.51 -8.69 -11.52
N GLU A 119 7.40 -7.77 -10.56
CA GLU A 119 7.11 -6.35 -10.81
C GLU A 119 8.21 -5.44 -10.24
N PRO A 120 9.34 -5.28 -10.97
CA PRO A 120 10.51 -4.57 -10.47
C PRO A 120 10.26 -3.07 -10.25
N GLU A 121 9.34 -2.44 -10.98
CA GLU A 121 9.03 -1.01 -10.82
C GLU A 121 8.43 -0.72 -9.43
N VAL A 122 7.51 -1.57 -8.97
CA VAL A 122 6.90 -1.45 -7.63
C VAL A 122 7.94 -1.73 -6.54
N ARG A 123 8.75 -2.77 -6.73
CA ARG A 123 9.84 -3.12 -5.83
C ARG A 123 10.82 -1.96 -5.64
N ASP A 124 11.29 -1.39 -6.74
CA ASP A 124 12.26 -0.30 -6.72
C ASP A 124 11.65 0.95 -6.07
N ALA A 125 10.37 1.25 -6.33
CA ALA A 125 9.66 2.33 -5.65
C ALA A 125 9.63 2.14 -4.11
N ILE A 126 9.36 0.92 -3.63
CA ILE A 126 9.35 0.58 -2.20
C ILE A 126 10.75 0.77 -1.59
N PHE A 127 11.80 0.27 -2.25
CA PHE A 127 13.18 0.45 -1.77
C PHE A 127 13.61 1.91 -1.75
N LYS A 128 13.29 2.69 -2.79
CA LYS A 128 13.60 4.13 -2.82
C LYS A 128 12.85 4.91 -1.75
N PHE A 129 11.61 4.52 -1.45
CA PHE A 129 10.86 5.09 -0.33
C PHE A 129 11.53 4.79 1.02
N TYR A 130 12.02 3.56 1.23
CA TYR A 130 12.72 3.17 2.45
C TYR A 130 14.09 3.86 2.60
N GLU A 131 14.81 4.08 1.50
CA GLU A 131 16.07 4.85 1.44
C GLU A 131 15.88 6.37 1.60
N SER A 132 14.65 6.87 1.81
CA SER A 132 14.31 8.30 1.83
C SER A 132 14.58 9.04 0.51
N LYS A 133 14.67 8.33 -0.63
CA LYS A 133 14.83 8.91 -1.98
C LYS A 133 13.47 9.13 -2.63
N TYR A 134 12.70 10.08 -2.09
CA TYR A 134 11.30 10.29 -2.47
C TYR A 134 11.11 10.76 -3.91
N GLU A 135 12.04 11.56 -4.46
CA GLU A 135 11.99 12.05 -5.84
C GLU A 135 11.91 10.90 -6.85
N VAL A 136 12.83 9.94 -6.73
CA VAL A 136 12.91 8.77 -7.60
C VAL A 136 11.68 7.88 -7.42
N CYS A 137 11.25 7.68 -6.16
CA CYS A 137 10.05 6.90 -5.86
C CYS A 137 8.80 7.48 -6.54
N LEU A 138 8.56 8.78 -6.40
CA LEU A 138 7.41 9.45 -7.01
C LEU A 138 7.48 9.45 -8.53
N THR A 139 8.69 9.55 -9.10
CA THR A 139 8.91 9.48 -10.55
C THR A 139 8.53 8.10 -11.11
N ILE A 140 8.97 7.03 -10.44
CA ILE A 140 8.60 5.65 -10.81
C ILE A 140 7.09 5.45 -10.69
N LEU A 141 6.48 5.90 -9.59
CA LEU A 141 5.03 5.81 -9.40
C LEU A 141 4.26 6.56 -10.50
N ASN A 142 4.66 7.78 -10.84
CA ASN A 142 4.00 8.55 -11.89
C ASN A 142 4.11 7.90 -13.27
N LYS A 143 5.22 7.19 -13.55
CA LYS A 143 5.41 6.43 -14.79
C LYS A 143 4.40 5.28 -14.92
N ILE A 144 4.14 4.55 -13.84
CA ILE A 144 3.25 3.37 -13.86
C ILE A 144 1.76 3.73 -13.68
N LYS A 145 1.47 4.89 -13.09
CA LYS A 145 0.11 5.39 -12.86
C LYS A 145 -0.88 5.20 -14.03
N PRO A 146 -0.57 5.56 -15.29
CA PRO A 146 -1.53 5.42 -16.39
C PRO A 146 -1.92 3.95 -16.66
N ILE A 147 -0.99 3.00 -16.47
CA ILE A 147 -1.26 1.57 -16.64
C ILE A 147 -2.19 1.10 -15.53
N LEU A 148 -1.91 1.50 -14.29
CA LEU A 148 -2.70 1.12 -13.11
C LEU A 148 -4.11 1.71 -13.10
N LEU A 149 -4.35 2.81 -13.80
CA LEU A 149 -5.69 3.39 -13.95
C LEU A 149 -6.61 2.58 -14.86
N LEU A 150 -6.05 1.74 -15.73
CA LEU A 150 -6.81 0.87 -16.64
C LEU A 150 -7.23 -0.45 -15.98
N ASP A 151 -6.68 -0.76 -14.82
CA ASP A 151 -6.96 -1.98 -14.08
C ASP A 151 -8.37 -1.92 -13.43
N MET A 152 -9.07 -3.06 -13.54
CA MET A 152 -10.46 -3.22 -13.12
C MET A 152 -10.69 -2.97 -11.62
N TYR A 153 -9.79 -3.42 -10.75
CA TYR A 153 -10.00 -3.36 -9.30
C TYR A 153 -9.28 -2.15 -8.69
N ILE A 154 -7.99 -1.96 -8.99
CA ILE A 154 -7.19 -0.92 -8.33
C ILE A 154 -7.46 0.48 -8.90
N GLY A 155 -7.89 0.60 -10.15
CA GLY A 155 -7.99 1.88 -10.87
C GLY A 155 -8.75 2.96 -10.11
N SER A 156 -9.87 2.60 -9.47
CA SER A 156 -10.68 3.53 -8.66
C SER A 156 -10.00 3.99 -7.36
N HIS A 157 -9.02 3.23 -6.87
CA HIS A 157 -8.29 3.50 -5.62
C HIS A 157 -6.95 4.21 -5.83
N ILE A 158 -6.40 4.22 -7.06
CA ILE A 158 -5.07 4.75 -7.37
C ILE A 158 -4.90 6.20 -6.91
N ASN A 159 -5.86 7.08 -7.18
CA ASN A 159 -5.74 8.49 -6.79
C ASN A 159 -5.63 8.66 -5.27
N GLN A 160 -6.41 7.90 -4.50
CA GLN A 160 -6.36 7.94 -3.04
C GLN A 160 -5.06 7.33 -2.50
N LEU A 161 -4.62 6.20 -3.05
CA LEU A 161 -3.36 5.56 -2.67
C LEU A 161 -2.16 6.48 -2.92
N TYR A 162 -2.11 7.14 -4.07
CA TYR A 162 -1.02 8.04 -4.43
C TYR A 162 -1.01 9.29 -3.55
N SER A 163 -2.18 9.86 -3.25
CA SER A 163 -2.29 10.96 -2.29
C SER A 163 -1.74 10.54 -0.92
N ASN A 164 -2.13 9.36 -0.43
CA ASN A 164 -1.67 8.85 0.86
C ASN A 164 -0.15 8.60 0.89
N ILE A 165 0.41 8.02 -0.18
CA ILE A 165 1.86 7.80 -0.32
C ILE A 165 2.60 9.14 -0.30
N ARG A 166 2.11 10.14 -1.04
CA ARG A 166 2.69 11.47 -1.11
C ARG A 166 2.66 12.18 0.25
N SER A 167 1.50 12.26 0.89
CA SER A 167 1.36 12.84 2.24
C SER A 167 2.31 12.20 3.25
N LYS A 168 2.45 10.87 3.18
CA LYS A 168 3.33 10.11 4.07
C LYS A 168 4.81 10.34 3.78
N ALA A 169 5.20 10.43 2.51
CA ALA A 169 6.56 10.79 2.13
C ALA A 169 6.94 12.17 2.71
N MET A 170 6.02 13.13 2.67
CA MET A 170 6.23 14.46 3.27
C MET A 170 6.43 14.38 4.79
N ILE A 171 5.55 13.66 5.49
CA ILE A 171 5.67 13.47 6.94
C ILE A 171 7.04 12.86 7.29
N GLN A 172 7.42 11.79 6.58
CA GLN A 172 8.68 11.08 6.83
C GLN A 172 9.92 11.92 6.45
N TYR A 173 9.80 12.82 5.47
CA TYR A 173 10.86 13.76 5.12
C TYR A 173 11.16 14.74 6.26
N PHE A 174 10.13 15.19 6.99
CA PHE A 174 10.30 16.15 8.09
C PHE A 174 10.65 15.52 9.44
N CYS A 175 10.27 14.26 9.70
CA CYS A 175 10.54 13.61 10.98
C CYS A 175 11.96 13.78 11.56
N PRO A 176 13.06 13.79 10.77
CA PRO A 176 14.41 13.96 11.33
C PRO A 176 14.87 15.41 11.50
N TYR A 177 14.12 16.42 11.04
CA TYR A 177 14.56 17.82 11.04
C TYR A 177 13.70 18.69 11.96
N ASP A 178 14.31 19.53 12.79
CA ASP A 178 13.55 20.54 13.57
C ASP A 178 13.12 21.72 12.69
N SER A 179 13.94 22.04 11.69
CA SER A 179 13.62 23.03 10.65
C SER A 179 14.12 22.56 9.29
N ALA A 180 13.31 22.79 8.25
CA ALA A 180 13.61 22.37 6.89
C ALA A 180 13.31 23.48 5.88
N ASP A 181 14.14 23.59 4.85
CA ASP A 181 13.97 24.56 3.77
C ASP A 181 12.94 24.04 2.75
N LEU A 182 11.85 24.80 2.56
CA LEU A 182 10.77 24.42 1.64
C LEU A 182 11.23 24.40 0.18
N ARG A 183 12.27 25.17 -0.18
CA ARG A 183 12.78 25.20 -1.56
C ARG A 183 13.46 23.90 -1.92
N LYS A 184 14.26 23.34 -1.00
CA LYS A 184 14.91 22.04 -1.18
C LYS A 184 13.87 20.93 -1.25
N MET A 185 12.84 21.00 -0.42
CA MET A 185 11.73 20.06 -0.48
C MET A 185 10.96 20.14 -1.80
N ALA A 186 10.64 21.35 -2.28
CA ALA A 186 9.96 21.55 -3.55
C ALA A 186 10.72 20.89 -4.72
N LEU A 187 12.05 20.99 -4.72
CA LEU A 187 12.90 20.28 -5.68
C LEU A 187 12.79 18.76 -5.52
N CYS A 188 12.89 18.21 -4.31
CA CYS A 188 12.77 16.77 -4.09
C CYS A 188 11.40 16.17 -4.46
N PHE A 189 10.32 16.95 -4.33
CA PHE A 189 8.95 16.50 -4.63
C PHE A 189 8.47 16.86 -6.04
N ASN A 190 9.33 17.49 -6.85
CA ASN A 190 9.03 17.98 -8.20
C ASN A 190 7.73 18.80 -8.25
N THR A 191 7.51 19.67 -7.25
CA THR A 191 6.34 20.54 -7.16
C THR A 191 6.73 21.98 -6.98
N PRO A 192 5.98 22.93 -7.58
CA PRO A 192 6.25 24.34 -7.37
C PRO A 192 5.96 24.69 -5.91
N LEU A 193 6.70 25.67 -5.39
CA LEU A 193 6.61 26.09 -3.99
C LEU A 193 5.17 26.42 -3.51
N PRO A 194 4.34 27.20 -4.24
CA PRO A 194 3.00 27.54 -3.75
C PRO A 194 2.10 26.31 -3.58
N ASP A 195 2.22 25.32 -4.46
CA ASP A 195 1.43 24.09 -4.36
C ASP A 195 1.90 23.24 -3.19
N LEU A 196 3.22 23.18 -2.96
CA LEU A 196 3.78 22.51 -1.79
C LEU A 196 3.30 23.15 -0.48
N GLU A 197 3.27 24.48 -0.40
CA GLU A 197 2.77 25.20 0.78
C GLU A 197 1.29 24.84 1.05
N ASN A 198 0.45 24.79 0.02
CA ASN A 198 -0.96 24.39 0.14
C ASN A 198 -1.11 22.94 0.61
N GLU A 199 -0.34 22.00 0.03
CA GLU A 199 -0.34 20.59 0.45
C GLU A 199 0.08 20.44 1.92
N LEU A 200 1.11 21.17 2.35
CA LEU A 200 1.58 21.15 3.73
C LEU A 200 0.57 21.77 4.70
N MET A 201 -0.10 22.86 4.30
CA MET A 201 -1.16 23.45 5.11
C MET A 201 -2.31 22.46 5.34
N GLN A 202 -2.74 21.72 4.32
CA GLN A 202 -3.76 20.67 4.47
C GLN A 202 -3.31 19.61 5.49
N LEU A 203 -2.06 19.16 5.43
CA LEU A 203 -1.52 18.17 6.38
C LEU A 203 -1.41 18.69 7.83
N ILE A 204 -1.20 20.00 8.01
CA ILE A 204 -1.22 20.64 9.32
C ILE A 204 -2.66 20.76 9.84
N LEU A 205 -3.60 21.17 8.98
CA LEU A 205 -5.03 21.30 9.33
C LEU A 205 -5.65 19.94 9.70
N ASP A 206 -5.29 18.88 8.98
CA ASP A 206 -5.71 17.50 9.27
C ASP A 206 -5.07 16.94 10.56
N GLY A 207 -4.10 17.65 11.14
CA GLY A 207 -3.43 17.28 12.38
C GLY A 207 -2.38 16.17 12.22
N HIS A 208 -2.01 15.83 10.98
CA HIS A 208 -0.97 14.84 10.71
C HIS A 208 0.44 15.37 10.99
N ILE A 209 0.65 16.69 10.87
CA ILE A 209 1.93 17.36 11.16
C ILE A 209 1.71 18.50 12.15
N LYS A 210 2.48 18.51 13.26
CA LYS A 210 2.52 19.63 14.20
C LYS A 210 3.67 20.56 13.84
N ALA A 211 3.44 21.44 12.88
CA ALA A 211 4.46 22.38 12.42
C ALA A 211 3.87 23.76 12.12
N ARG A 212 4.78 24.73 12.02
CA ARG A 212 4.50 26.10 11.64
C ARG A 212 5.29 26.44 10.38
N ILE A 213 4.59 27.02 9.40
CA ILE A 213 5.21 27.54 8.19
C ILE A 213 5.60 29.00 8.44
N ASP A 214 6.87 29.33 8.25
CA ASP A 214 7.35 30.70 8.18
C ASP A 214 7.42 31.14 6.71
N SER A 215 6.44 31.93 6.28
CA SER A 215 6.32 32.42 4.90
C SER A 215 7.39 33.45 4.52
N ILE A 216 8.06 34.07 5.49
CA ILE A 216 9.06 35.12 5.27
C ILE A 216 10.41 34.48 4.94
N ILE A 217 10.80 33.48 5.75
CA ILE A 217 12.08 32.76 5.57
C ILE A 217 11.91 31.60 4.57
N LYS A 218 10.66 31.20 4.27
CA LYS A 218 10.31 29.98 3.52
C LYS A 218 10.91 28.74 4.18
N SER A 219 10.92 28.76 5.51
CA SER A 219 11.34 27.64 6.34
C SER A 219 10.13 27.01 7.00
N PHE A 220 10.15 25.69 7.05
CA PHE A 220 9.21 24.89 7.81
C PHE A 220 9.84 24.64 9.19
N MET A 221 9.23 25.14 10.26
CA MET A 221 9.67 24.87 11.62
C MET A 221 8.69 23.89 12.27
N LEU A 222 9.19 22.72 12.66
CA LEU A 222 8.39 21.79 13.45
C LEU A 222 8.23 22.39 14.85
N SER A 223 6.97 22.54 15.29
CA SER A 223 6.71 22.89 16.69
C SER A 223 6.91 21.62 17.48
N ILE A 224 8.11 21.43 18.02
CA ILE A 224 8.44 20.36 18.95
C ILE A 224 7.53 20.55 20.18
N GLN A 225 6.41 19.83 20.24
CA GLN A 225 5.90 19.43 21.54
C GLN A 225 6.81 18.30 21.99
N ILE A 226 7.79 18.66 22.82
CA ILE A 226 8.46 17.73 23.73
C ILE A 226 7.32 17.04 24.47
N LYS A 227 7.03 15.80 24.09
CA LYS A 227 6.26 14.90 24.96
C LYS A 227 7.29 14.26 25.87
N GLU A 228 7.35 14.76 27.09
CA GLU A 228 7.66 13.94 28.28
C GLU A 228 6.77 12.70 28.32
#